data_AF-A0A3N5EUS3-F1
#
_entry.id   AF-A0A3N5EUS3-F1
#
_cell.length_a   1.000
_cell.length_b   1.000
_cell.length_c   1.000
_cell.angle_alpha   90.00
_cell.angle_beta   90.00
_cell.angle_gamma   90.00
#
_symmetry.space_group_name_H-M   'P 1'
#
loop_
_entity.id
_entity.type
_entity.pdbx_description
1 polymer ?
#
loop_
_entity_poly.entity_id
_entity_poly.type
_entity_poly.pdbx_seq_one_letter_code
_entity_poly.pdbx_strand_id
1 'polypeptide(L)'
;MMLLVLLLASWDEAAQAGTAYREAVEAVQGKRYDEAIVKLQDAIRFEPRESAKFQYRDKDGRQSHPYHPHFVWSQARILQARAEKDPARQQKLYREAIIHLELTSHHQAGVVLDTARKELGDADKRAAATASPDAPLEALRREVGELCDREQFVEALKLLPLRKELLDKFPGSREQLAETIGGHRKTVLERYERSLELGLETVAVTSPIEKPDSIPLLLQPALPPATVIETPDGRFVWLRDFLVLTKKESALLRNPGAAPADEILRSARAFEQSSLKARAAGSFAGFRAALSVAHAIRASRIQMLAGGKDDSTLDRILQDGERAI
;
A
#
# COMPACT_ATOMS: atom_id res chain seq x y z
N MET A 1 -28.56 32.87 -34.75
CA MET A 1 -28.06 31.56 -35.23
C MET A 1 -27.75 30.56 -34.11
N MET A 2 -27.21 30.94 -32.94
CA MET A 2 -26.93 29.99 -31.84
C MET A 2 -28.16 29.21 -31.32
N LEU A 3 -29.34 29.83 -31.26
CA LEU A 3 -30.58 29.19 -30.79
C LEU A 3 -31.08 28.06 -31.72
N LEU A 4 -30.80 28.15 -33.02
CA LEU A 4 -31.23 27.15 -34.01
C LEU A 4 -30.35 25.90 -34.00
N VAL A 5 -29.04 26.06 -33.72
CA VAL A 5 -28.08 24.95 -33.63
C VAL A 5 -28.28 24.14 -32.33
N LEU A 6 -28.59 24.81 -31.21
CA LEU A 6 -28.95 24.13 -29.96
C LEU A 6 -30.25 23.33 -30.08
N LEU A 7 -31.24 23.85 -30.80
CA LEU A 7 -32.49 23.13 -31.07
C LEU A 7 -32.25 21.88 -31.94
N LEU A 8 -31.42 21.95 -32.97
CA LEU A 8 -31.13 20.79 -33.83
C LEU A 8 -30.32 19.68 -33.12
N ALA A 9 -29.38 20.04 -32.24
CA ALA A 9 -28.62 19.05 -31.46
C ALA A 9 -29.50 18.32 -30.43
N SER A 10 -30.40 19.05 -29.74
CA SER A 10 -31.31 18.45 -28.75
C SER A 10 -32.34 17.46 -29.35
N TRP A 11 -32.64 17.59 -30.65
CA TRP A 11 -33.58 16.70 -31.33
C TRP A 11 -32.98 15.32 -31.64
N ASP A 12 -31.66 15.27 -31.88
CA ASP A 12 -30.95 14.01 -32.11
C ASP A 12 -30.75 13.25 -30.78
N GLU A 13 -30.42 13.95 -29.70
CA GLU A 13 -30.30 13.36 -28.35
C GLU A 13 -31.63 12.80 -27.85
N ALA A 14 -32.75 13.51 -28.03
CA ALA A 14 -34.07 13.01 -27.64
C ALA A 14 -34.50 11.77 -28.46
N ALA A 15 -34.15 11.73 -29.75
CA ALA A 15 -34.37 10.56 -30.58
C ALA A 15 -33.55 9.35 -30.12
N GLN A 16 -32.26 9.57 -29.83
CA GLN A 16 -31.36 8.53 -29.31
C GLN A 16 -31.81 8.02 -27.94
N ALA A 17 -32.22 8.92 -27.03
CA ALA A 17 -32.78 8.55 -25.72
C ALA A 17 -34.05 7.70 -25.85
N GLY A 18 -34.95 8.10 -26.75
CA GLY A 18 -36.20 7.39 -27.00
C GLY A 18 -36.00 6.00 -27.59
N THR A 19 -35.14 5.87 -28.61
CA THR A 19 -34.77 4.59 -29.20
C THR A 19 -34.09 3.67 -28.18
N ALA A 20 -33.10 4.17 -27.44
CA ALA A 20 -32.41 3.38 -26.42
C ALA A 20 -33.36 2.91 -25.30
N TYR A 21 -34.28 3.78 -24.87
CA TYR A 21 -35.30 3.39 -23.88
C TYR A 21 -36.25 2.31 -24.39
N ARG A 22 -36.70 2.39 -25.65
CA ARG A 22 -37.56 1.35 -26.25
C ARG A 22 -36.83 0.02 -26.32
N GLU A 23 -35.61 0.01 -26.83
CA GLU A 23 -34.76 -1.18 -26.92
C GLU A 23 -34.53 -1.79 -25.52
N ALA A 24 -34.35 -0.95 -24.50
CA ALA A 24 -34.26 -1.42 -23.12
C ALA A 24 -35.53 -2.11 -22.64
N VAL A 25 -36.71 -1.52 -22.87
CA VAL A 25 -38.00 -2.11 -22.48
C VAL A 25 -38.21 -3.47 -23.17
N GLU A 26 -37.90 -3.56 -24.47
CA GLU A 26 -37.95 -4.81 -25.23
C GLU A 26 -36.95 -5.84 -24.68
N ALA A 27 -35.74 -5.41 -24.32
CA ALA A 27 -34.74 -6.28 -23.71
C ALA A 27 -35.19 -6.82 -22.35
N VAL A 28 -35.84 -6.00 -21.50
CA VAL A 28 -36.43 -6.46 -20.23
C VAL A 28 -37.51 -7.51 -20.48
N GLN A 29 -38.41 -7.28 -21.44
CA GLN A 29 -39.46 -8.24 -21.81
C GLN A 29 -38.87 -9.55 -22.36
N GLY A 30 -37.78 -9.45 -23.13
CA GLY A 30 -37.01 -10.58 -23.63
C GLY A 30 -36.08 -11.25 -22.60
N LYS A 31 -36.13 -10.85 -21.32
CA LYS A 31 -35.25 -11.33 -20.23
C LYS A 31 -33.75 -11.14 -20.48
N ARG A 32 -33.37 -10.19 -21.35
CA ARG A 32 -31.98 -9.80 -21.65
C ARG A 32 -31.57 -8.64 -20.74
N TYR A 33 -31.49 -8.90 -19.44
CA TYR A 33 -31.36 -7.84 -18.43
C TYR A 33 -30.09 -7.00 -18.55
N ASP A 34 -28.92 -7.61 -18.80
CA ASP A 34 -27.66 -6.86 -18.91
C ASP A 34 -27.66 -5.92 -20.12
N GLU A 35 -28.23 -6.36 -21.25
CA GLU A 35 -28.42 -5.52 -22.44
C GLU A 35 -29.39 -4.37 -22.14
N ALA A 36 -30.49 -4.64 -21.44
CA ALA A 36 -31.42 -3.60 -21.02
C ALA A 36 -30.74 -2.52 -20.18
N ILE A 37 -29.85 -2.90 -19.24
CA ILE A 37 -29.11 -1.93 -18.41
C ILE A 37 -28.21 -1.04 -19.25
N VAL A 38 -27.45 -1.59 -20.21
CA VAL A 38 -26.61 -0.79 -21.11
C VAL A 38 -27.45 0.23 -21.88
N LYS A 39 -28.59 -0.20 -22.42
CA LYS A 39 -29.51 0.67 -23.16
C LYS A 39 -30.14 1.75 -22.28
N LEU A 40 -30.42 1.46 -21.00
CA LEU A 40 -30.92 2.45 -20.06
C LEU A 40 -29.82 3.46 -19.64
N GLN A 41 -28.56 3.03 -19.55
CA GLN A 41 -27.44 3.95 -19.35
C GLN A 41 -27.34 4.95 -20.49
N ASP A 42 -27.43 4.47 -21.73
CA ASP A 42 -27.44 5.33 -22.92
C ASP A 42 -28.65 6.28 -22.88
N ALA A 43 -29.85 5.76 -22.60
CA ALA A 43 -31.06 6.57 -22.51
C ALA A 43 -30.92 7.71 -21.47
N ILE A 44 -30.47 7.39 -20.26
CA ILE A 44 -30.27 8.37 -19.16
C ILE A 44 -29.16 9.37 -19.51
N ARG A 45 -28.12 8.94 -20.24
CA ARG A 45 -27.03 9.83 -20.68
C ARG A 45 -27.54 10.90 -21.64
N PHE A 46 -28.45 10.54 -22.55
CA PHE A 46 -29.01 11.45 -23.54
C PHE A 46 -30.17 12.29 -22.99
N GLU A 47 -31.05 11.70 -22.18
CA GLU A 47 -32.13 12.42 -21.49
C GLU A 47 -32.25 11.94 -20.03
N PRO A 48 -31.66 12.67 -19.07
CA PRO A 48 -31.68 12.25 -17.67
C PRO A 48 -33.03 12.51 -16.98
N ARG A 49 -33.91 13.36 -17.54
CA ARG A 49 -35.17 13.71 -16.89
C ARG A 49 -36.31 12.78 -17.31
N GLU A 50 -37.01 12.26 -16.31
CA GLU A 50 -38.23 11.50 -16.56
C GLU A 50 -39.38 12.38 -17.06
N SER A 51 -40.25 11.80 -17.88
CA SER A 51 -41.42 12.49 -18.40
C SER A 51 -42.58 11.52 -18.62
N ALA A 52 -43.77 11.88 -18.14
CA ALA A 52 -45.00 11.12 -18.38
C ALA A 52 -45.39 11.09 -19.87
N LYS A 53 -44.89 12.05 -20.66
CA LYS A 53 -45.13 12.13 -22.11
C LYS A 53 -43.87 12.61 -22.81
N PHE A 54 -42.93 11.70 -23.01
CA PHE A 54 -41.76 11.94 -23.83
C PHE A 54 -42.12 11.85 -25.30
N GLN A 55 -41.64 12.81 -26.09
CA GLN A 55 -41.91 12.89 -27.53
C GLN A 55 -40.59 13.01 -28.26
N TYR A 56 -40.39 12.16 -29.27
CA TYR A 56 -39.22 12.17 -30.12
C TYR A 56 -39.59 11.68 -31.51
N ARG A 57 -38.66 11.80 -32.45
CA ARG A 57 -38.83 11.33 -33.82
C ARG A 57 -37.76 10.30 -34.13
N ASP A 58 -38.17 9.11 -34.53
CA ASP A 58 -37.28 8.05 -34.99
C ASP A 58 -37.50 7.75 -36.48
N LYS A 59 -36.92 6.64 -36.97
CA LYS A 59 -37.05 6.19 -38.36
C LYS A 59 -38.51 5.83 -38.74
N ASP A 60 -39.32 5.47 -37.75
CA ASP A 60 -40.72 5.04 -37.94
C ASP A 60 -41.71 6.21 -37.79
N GLY A 61 -41.26 7.37 -37.31
CA GLY A 61 -42.04 8.59 -37.28
C GLY A 61 -41.99 9.33 -35.94
N ARG A 62 -43.03 10.08 -35.61
CA ARG A 62 -43.16 10.74 -34.31
C ARG A 62 -43.71 9.75 -33.30
N GLN A 63 -43.00 9.59 -32.20
CA GLN A 63 -43.31 8.65 -31.14
C GLN A 63 -43.65 9.40 -29.86
N SER A 64 -44.55 8.84 -29.06
CA SER A 64 -44.87 9.38 -27.74
C SER A 64 -45.19 8.27 -26.76
N HIS A 65 -44.47 8.25 -25.63
CA HIS A 65 -44.70 7.28 -24.56
C HIS A 65 -44.24 7.84 -23.20
N PRO A 66 -44.66 7.22 -22.09
CA PRO A 66 -44.06 7.47 -20.78
C PRO A 66 -42.57 7.09 -20.78
N TYR A 67 -41.74 7.93 -20.17
CA TYR A 67 -40.28 7.78 -20.11
C TYR A 67 -39.83 7.79 -18.65
N HIS A 68 -39.62 6.58 -18.13
CA HIS A 68 -39.19 6.33 -16.75
C HIS A 68 -38.03 5.34 -16.72
N PRO A 69 -36.85 5.72 -17.27
CA PRO A 69 -35.71 4.81 -17.40
C PRO A 69 -35.24 4.24 -16.06
N HIS A 70 -35.29 5.02 -14.97
CA HIS A 70 -34.94 4.50 -13.64
C HIS A 70 -35.94 3.45 -13.15
N PHE A 71 -37.24 3.62 -13.42
CA PHE A 71 -38.24 2.60 -13.10
C PHE A 71 -37.98 1.29 -13.88
N VAL A 72 -37.75 1.37 -15.19
CA VAL A 72 -37.45 0.18 -16.02
C VAL A 72 -36.14 -0.49 -15.58
N TRP A 73 -35.12 0.28 -15.21
CA TRP A 73 -33.87 -0.23 -14.66
C TRP A 73 -34.11 -1.05 -13.40
N SER A 74 -34.89 -0.52 -12.48
CA SER A 74 -35.19 -1.20 -11.24
C SER A 74 -35.94 -2.52 -11.47
N GLN A 75 -36.87 -2.55 -12.42
CA GLN A 75 -37.57 -3.77 -12.81
C GLN A 75 -36.60 -4.81 -13.38
N ALA A 76 -35.69 -4.41 -14.28
CA ALA A 76 -34.67 -5.29 -14.83
C ALA A 76 -33.81 -5.90 -13.73
N ARG A 77 -33.34 -5.09 -12.76
CA ARG A 77 -32.52 -5.55 -11.64
C ARG A 77 -33.28 -6.44 -10.66
N ILE A 78 -34.55 -6.17 -10.37
CA ILE A 78 -35.39 -7.06 -9.54
C ILE A 78 -35.57 -8.42 -10.22
N LEU A 79 -35.88 -8.42 -11.52
CA LEU A 79 -36.06 -9.67 -12.28
C LEU A 79 -34.74 -10.47 -12.35
N GLN A 80 -33.62 -9.79 -12.56
CA GLN A 80 -32.30 -10.40 -12.54
C GLN A 80 -31.96 -10.96 -11.15
N ALA A 81 -32.24 -10.22 -10.08
CA ALA A 81 -32.03 -10.66 -8.70
C ALA A 81 -32.84 -11.92 -8.38
N ARG A 82 -34.09 -12.01 -8.83
CA ARG A 82 -34.94 -13.20 -8.65
C ARG A 82 -34.45 -14.43 -9.41
N ALA A 83 -33.76 -14.24 -10.54
CA ALA A 83 -33.16 -15.31 -11.31
C ALA A 83 -31.76 -15.72 -10.79
N GLU A 84 -31.13 -14.87 -9.98
CA GLU A 84 -29.78 -15.09 -9.45
C GLU A 84 -29.78 -16.15 -8.34
N LYS A 85 -28.76 -17.02 -8.38
CA LYS A 85 -28.58 -18.12 -7.42
C LYS A 85 -27.59 -17.76 -6.31
N ASP A 86 -26.60 -16.91 -6.61
CA ASP A 86 -25.65 -16.42 -5.62
C ASP A 86 -26.31 -15.38 -4.71
N PRO A 87 -26.46 -15.64 -3.39
CA PRO A 87 -27.07 -14.71 -2.46
C PRO A 87 -26.36 -13.34 -2.41
N ALA A 88 -25.03 -13.31 -2.54
CA ALA A 88 -24.27 -12.06 -2.48
C ALA A 88 -24.54 -11.19 -3.73
N ARG A 89 -24.58 -11.81 -4.91
CA ARG A 89 -24.93 -11.12 -6.16
C ARG A 89 -26.40 -10.71 -6.18
N GLN A 90 -27.30 -11.53 -5.65
CA GLN A 90 -28.71 -11.21 -5.49
C GLN A 90 -28.91 -9.95 -4.62
N GLN A 91 -28.22 -9.83 -3.49
CA GLN A 91 -28.25 -8.61 -2.64
C GLN A 91 -27.80 -7.37 -3.40
N LYS A 92 -26.69 -7.46 -4.14
CA LYS A 92 -26.16 -6.34 -4.93
C LYS A 92 -27.20 -5.84 -5.94
N LEU A 93 -27.84 -6.76 -6.67
CA LEU A 93 -28.87 -6.44 -7.66
C LEU A 93 -30.09 -5.76 -7.02
N TYR A 94 -30.57 -6.23 -5.86
CA TYR A 94 -31.66 -5.58 -5.14
C TYR A 94 -31.29 -4.18 -4.63
N ARG A 95 -30.07 -3.97 -4.12
CA ARG A 95 -29.60 -2.64 -3.69
C ARG A 95 -29.54 -1.67 -4.87
N GLU A 96 -29.04 -2.10 -6.02
CA GLU A 96 -29.07 -1.30 -7.24
C GLU A 96 -30.51 -0.97 -7.66
N ALA A 97 -31.43 -1.94 -7.62
CA ALA A 97 -32.84 -1.68 -7.95
C ALA A 97 -33.48 -0.63 -7.03
N ILE A 98 -33.21 -0.71 -5.72
CA ILE A 98 -33.72 0.24 -4.71
C ILE A 98 -33.24 1.67 -5.01
N ILE A 99 -31.95 1.85 -5.31
CA ILE A 99 -31.39 3.17 -5.66
C ILE A 99 -32.17 3.77 -6.84
N HIS A 100 -32.42 2.98 -7.89
CA HIS A 100 -33.16 3.48 -9.05
C HIS A 100 -34.65 3.71 -8.77
N LEU A 101 -35.28 2.95 -7.86
CA LEU A 101 -36.66 3.21 -7.41
C LEU A 101 -36.79 4.51 -6.62
N GLU A 102 -35.75 4.91 -5.90
CA GLU A 102 -35.71 6.18 -5.17
C GLU A 102 -35.47 7.38 -6.10
N LEU A 103 -34.93 7.15 -7.31
CA LEU A 103 -34.67 8.19 -8.31
C LEU A 103 -35.82 8.43 -9.30
N THR A 104 -36.80 7.52 -9.37
CA THR A 104 -37.89 7.61 -10.35
C THR A 104 -39.13 8.33 -9.81
N SER A 105 -39.84 9.00 -10.70
CA SER A 105 -41.13 9.67 -10.47
C SER A 105 -42.34 8.78 -10.80
N HIS A 106 -42.12 7.52 -11.17
CA HIS A 106 -43.18 6.61 -11.60
C HIS A 106 -44.19 6.32 -10.46
N HIS A 107 -45.49 6.37 -10.75
CA HIS A 107 -46.56 6.21 -9.76
C HIS A 107 -46.55 4.88 -8.98
N GLN A 108 -45.97 3.82 -9.55
CA GLN A 108 -45.85 2.51 -8.88
C GLN A 108 -44.55 2.33 -8.08
N ALA A 109 -43.63 3.31 -8.11
CA ALA A 109 -42.30 3.15 -7.53
C ALA A 109 -42.35 2.78 -6.04
N GLY A 110 -43.25 3.40 -5.25
CA GLY A 110 -43.40 3.10 -3.82
C GLY A 110 -43.77 1.63 -3.55
N VAL A 111 -44.73 1.08 -4.29
CA VAL A 111 -45.17 -0.32 -4.12
C VAL A 111 -44.05 -1.30 -4.48
N VAL A 112 -43.30 -1.00 -5.55
CA VAL A 112 -42.18 -1.84 -5.98
C VAL A 112 -41.00 -1.72 -5.00
N LEU A 113 -40.75 -0.53 -4.43
CA LEU A 113 -39.71 -0.28 -3.44
C LEU A 113 -39.92 -1.10 -2.17
N ASP A 114 -41.15 -1.12 -1.64
CA ASP A 114 -41.47 -1.92 -0.46
C ASP A 114 -41.27 -3.42 -0.71
N THR A 115 -41.65 -3.89 -1.90
CA THR A 115 -41.43 -5.28 -2.33
C THR A 115 -39.93 -5.59 -2.44
N ALA A 116 -39.15 -4.71 -3.08
CA ALA A 116 -37.71 -4.90 -3.24
C ALA A 116 -36.96 -4.87 -1.90
N ARG A 117 -37.36 -4.01 -0.95
CA ARG A 117 -36.80 -3.97 0.41
C ARG A 117 -37.08 -5.25 1.18
N LYS A 118 -38.29 -5.80 1.06
CA LYS A 118 -38.65 -7.08 1.67
C LYS A 118 -37.80 -8.23 1.08
N GLU A 119 -37.70 -8.31 -0.24
CA GLU A 119 -36.91 -9.35 -0.91
C GLU A 119 -35.41 -9.23 -0.61
N LEU A 120 -34.87 -8.02 -0.48
CA LEU A 120 -33.50 -7.78 -0.01
C LEU A 120 -33.30 -8.34 1.41
N GLY A 121 -34.22 -8.08 2.33
CA GLY A 121 -34.15 -8.63 3.69
C GLY A 121 -34.17 -10.16 3.73
N ASP A 122 -34.91 -10.80 2.82
CA ASP A 122 -34.92 -12.26 2.70
C ASP A 122 -33.61 -12.79 2.06
N ALA A 123 -33.06 -12.07 1.07
CA ALA A 123 -31.75 -12.38 0.51
C ALA A 123 -30.62 -12.21 1.54
N ASP A 124 -30.70 -11.20 2.41
CA ASP A 124 -29.77 -10.98 3.53
C ASP A 124 -29.79 -12.16 4.51
N LYS A 125 -30.97 -12.64 4.89
CA LYS A 125 -31.11 -13.82 5.77
C LYS A 125 -30.53 -15.08 5.13
N ARG A 126 -30.79 -15.31 3.83
CA ARG A 126 -30.25 -16.48 3.10
C ARG A 126 -28.74 -16.43 3.00
N ALA A 127 -28.17 -15.28 2.67
CA ALA A 127 -26.72 -15.10 2.59
C ALA A 127 -26.04 -15.33 3.95
N ALA A 128 -26.65 -14.82 5.03
CA ALA A 128 -26.18 -15.06 6.39
C ALA A 128 -26.23 -16.55 6.78
N ALA A 129 -27.25 -17.28 6.33
CA ALA A 129 -27.36 -18.73 6.56
C ALA A 129 -26.35 -19.56 5.74
N THR A 130 -25.87 -19.04 4.60
CA THR A 130 -24.83 -19.68 3.77
C THR A 130 -23.41 -19.22 4.09
N ALA A 131 -23.23 -18.24 4.97
CA ALA A 131 -21.90 -17.80 5.38
C ALA A 131 -21.19 -18.96 6.09
N SER A 132 -20.03 -19.36 5.56
CA SER A 132 -19.22 -20.40 6.19
C SER A 132 -18.96 -20.01 7.66
N PRO A 133 -19.08 -20.94 8.63
CA PRO A 133 -18.69 -20.67 10.01
C PRO A 133 -17.25 -20.15 10.13
N ASP A 134 -16.41 -20.45 9.13
CA ASP A 134 -15.01 -20.03 9.05
C ASP A 134 -14.81 -18.64 8.42
N ALA A 135 -15.86 -18.01 7.87
CA ALA A 135 -15.74 -16.72 7.15
C ALA A 135 -15.07 -15.61 8.00
N PRO A 136 -15.33 -15.49 9.32
CA PRO A 136 -14.61 -14.53 10.15
C PRO A 136 -13.12 -14.87 10.34
N LEU A 137 -12.76 -16.16 10.38
CA LEU A 137 -11.37 -16.59 10.45
C LEU A 137 -10.64 -16.33 9.13
N GLU A 138 -11.29 -16.58 8.00
CA GLU A 138 -10.75 -16.26 6.66
C GLU A 138 -10.55 -14.75 6.47
N ALA A 139 -11.46 -13.92 6.99
CA ALA A 139 -11.29 -12.48 6.99
C ALA A 139 -10.06 -12.06 7.81
N LEU A 140 -9.84 -12.65 8.99
CA LEU A 140 -8.66 -12.40 9.82
C LEU A 140 -7.37 -12.89 9.13
N ARG A 141 -7.38 -14.06 8.49
CA ARG A 141 -6.25 -14.57 7.69
C ARG A 141 -5.87 -13.59 6.59
N ARG A 142 -6.86 -13.05 5.87
CA ARG A 142 -6.64 -12.04 4.84
C ARG A 142 -6.06 -10.75 5.41
N GLU A 143 -6.63 -10.23 6.51
CA GLU A 143 -6.14 -9.02 7.18
C GLU A 143 -4.68 -9.18 7.63
N VAL A 144 -4.33 -10.32 8.24
CA VAL A 144 -2.95 -10.65 8.61
C VAL A 144 -2.04 -10.74 7.38
N GLY A 145 -2.50 -11.37 6.29
CA GLY A 145 -1.76 -11.45 5.03
C GLY A 145 -1.46 -10.07 4.45
N GLU A 146 -2.46 -9.18 4.38
CA GLU A 146 -2.30 -7.81 3.88
C GLU A 146 -1.30 -6.99 4.72
N LEU A 147 -1.29 -7.18 6.05
CA LEU A 147 -0.30 -6.54 6.92
C LEU A 147 1.11 -7.10 6.70
N CYS A 148 1.25 -8.41 6.52
CA CYS A 148 2.53 -9.04 6.20
C CYS A 148 3.08 -8.56 4.85
N ASP A 149 2.24 -8.43 3.83
CA ASP A 149 2.62 -7.91 2.51
C ASP A 149 3.10 -6.45 2.57
N ARG A 150 2.61 -5.67 3.54
CA ARG A 150 3.03 -4.30 3.81
C ARG A 150 4.19 -4.20 4.82
N GLU A 151 4.76 -5.32 5.24
CA GLU A 151 5.83 -5.38 6.25
C GLU A 151 5.44 -4.75 7.60
N GLN A 152 4.16 -4.88 7.98
CA GLN A 152 3.55 -4.42 9.24
C GLN A 152 3.37 -5.58 10.23
N PHE A 153 4.48 -6.25 10.57
CA PHE A 153 4.47 -7.48 11.38
C PHE A 153 4.11 -7.22 12.84
N VAL A 154 4.48 -6.06 13.39
CA VAL A 154 4.14 -5.69 14.77
C VAL A 154 2.63 -5.49 14.90
N GLU A 155 2.00 -4.83 13.93
CA GLU A 155 0.55 -4.67 13.85
C GLU A 155 -0.15 -6.02 13.67
N ALA A 156 0.36 -6.88 12.79
CA ALA A 156 -0.19 -8.22 12.58
C ALA A 156 -0.17 -9.07 13.87
N LEU A 157 0.92 -9.02 14.65
CA LEU A 157 1.02 -9.71 15.94
C LEU A 157 0.06 -9.12 16.98
N LYS A 158 -0.20 -7.81 16.96
CA LYS A 158 -1.17 -7.16 17.86
C LYS A 158 -2.62 -7.57 17.56
N LEU A 159 -2.95 -7.99 16.34
CA LEU A 159 -4.29 -8.49 16.02
C LEU A 159 -4.63 -9.80 16.72
N LEU A 160 -3.65 -10.68 16.95
CA LEU A 160 -3.89 -12.00 17.54
C LEU A 160 -4.53 -11.94 18.94
N PRO A 161 -4.02 -11.17 19.92
CA PRO A 161 -4.68 -11.01 21.21
C PRO A 161 -6.00 -10.25 21.13
N LEU A 162 -6.13 -9.29 20.20
CA LEU A 162 -7.37 -8.53 20.00
C LEU A 162 -8.52 -9.38 19.45
N ARG A 163 -8.20 -10.46 18.73
CA ARG A 163 -9.17 -11.40 18.16
C ARG A 163 -9.22 -12.73 18.90
N LYS A 164 -8.84 -12.75 20.18
CA LYS A 164 -8.78 -13.96 21.01
C LYS A 164 -10.09 -14.77 20.98
N GLU A 165 -11.23 -14.13 21.19
CA GLU A 165 -12.55 -14.82 21.20
C GLU A 165 -12.89 -15.51 19.89
N LEU A 166 -12.41 -14.97 18.76
CA LEU A 166 -12.56 -15.61 17.46
C LEU A 166 -11.61 -16.81 17.34
N LEU A 167 -10.34 -16.63 17.70
CA LEU A 167 -9.31 -17.66 17.59
C LEU A 167 -9.55 -18.85 18.55
N ASP A 168 -10.12 -18.60 19.73
CA ASP A 168 -10.47 -19.65 20.70
C ASP A 168 -11.54 -20.61 20.15
N LYS A 169 -12.34 -20.19 19.15
CA LYS A 169 -13.30 -21.06 18.45
C LYS A 169 -12.63 -22.01 17.44
N PHE A 170 -11.37 -21.74 17.06
CA PHE A 170 -10.64 -22.48 16.04
C PHE A 170 -9.26 -22.92 16.57
N PRO A 171 -9.19 -24.05 17.30
CA PRO A 171 -7.95 -24.56 17.89
C PRO A 171 -6.80 -24.63 16.87
N GLY A 172 -5.60 -24.17 17.25
CA GLY A 172 -4.42 -24.16 16.39
C GLY A 172 -4.30 -22.96 15.44
N SER A 173 -5.38 -22.20 15.22
CA SER A 173 -5.36 -21.06 14.28
C SER A 173 -4.47 -19.92 14.76
N ARG A 174 -4.35 -19.74 16.08
CA ARG A 174 -3.48 -18.72 16.67
C ARG A 174 -2.01 -19.04 16.41
N GLU A 175 -1.60 -20.29 16.65
CA GLU A 175 -0.23 -20.73 16.38
C GLU A 175 0.09 -20.64 14.88
N GLN A 176 -0.81 -21.09 14.01
CA GLN A 176 -0.63 -21.02 12.56
C GLN A 176 -0.45 -19.59 12.04
N LEU A 177 -1.26 -18.64 12.51
CA LEU A 177 -1.12 -17.23 12.14
C LEU A 177 0.19 -16.65 12.67
N ALA A 178 0.57 -16.95 13.92
CA ALA A 178 1.82 -16.51 14.50
C ALA A 178 3.04 -17.06 13.74
N GLU A 179 2.99 -18.33 13.33
CA GLU A 179 4.02 -18.97 12.52
C GLU A 179 4.13 -18.33 11.13
N THR A 180 2.99 -18.03 10.49
CA THR A 180 2.95 -17.35 9.19
C THR A 180 3.55 -15.95 9.28
N ILE A 181 3.17 -15.16 10.29
CA ILE A 181 3.75 -13.82 10.54
C ILE A 181 5.25 -13.95 10.81
N GLY A 182 5.66 -14.92 11.63
CA GLY A 182 7.06 -15.19 11.96
C GLY A 182 7.89 -15.57 10.73
N GLY A 183 7.35 -16.41 9.85
CA GLY A 183 7.97 -16.83 8.59
C GLY A 183 8.22 -15.65 7.66
N HIS A 184 7.20 -14.83 7.39
CA HIS A 184 7.35 -13.63 6.54
C HIS A 184 8.33 -12.63 7.14
N ARG A 185 8.21 -12.36 8.45
CA ARG A 185 9.12 -11.46 9.16
C ARG A 185 10.58 -11.92 9.06
N LYS A 186 10.84 -13.23 9.22
CA LYS A 186 12.18 -13.80 9.08
C LYS A 186 12.76 -13.54 7.69
N THR A 187 12.00 -13.82 6.62
CA THR A 187 12.45 -13.57 5.25
C THR A 187 12.75 -12.10 4.97
N VAL A 188 11.93 -11.18 5.50
CA VAL A 188 12.16 -9.74 5.37
C VAL A 188 13.42 -9.32 6.15
N LEU A 189 13.61 -9.80 7.37
CA LEU A 189 14.82 -9.52 8.16
C LEU A 189 16.09 -10.03 7.47
N GLU A 190 16.08 -11.23 6.91
CA GLU A 190 17.20 -11.77 6.12
C GLU A 190 17.54 -10.90 4.90
N ARG A 191 16.57 -10.21 4.32
CA ARG A 191 16.80 -9.23 3.24
C ARG A 191 17.50 -7.98 3.76
N TYR A 192 17.07 -7.45 4.90
CA TYR A 192 17.73 -6.32 5.57
C TYR A 192 19.16 -6.67 6.01
N GLU A 193 19.37 -7.87 6.54
CA GLU A 193 20.70 -8.36 6.93
C GLU A 193 21.65 -8.47 5.73
N ARG A 194 21.18 -9.04 4.60
CA ARG A 194 21.97 -9.07 3.36
C ARG A 194 22.29 -7.67 2.83
N SER A 195 21.32 -6.76 2.87
CA SER A 195 21.56 -5.36 2.47
C SER A 195 22.58 -4.67 3.38
N LEU A 196 22.55 -4.97 4.68
CA LEU A 196 23.50 -4.46 5.66
C LEU A 196 24.92 -4.96 5.37
N GLU A 197 25.08 -6.27 5.18
CA GLU A 197 26.38 -6.88 4.87
C GLU A 197 26.99 -6.28 3.59
N LEU A 198 26.21 -6.20 2.51
CA LEU A 198 26.66 -5.60 1.24
C LEU A 198 27.05 -4.13 1.39
N GLY A 199 26.25 -3.35 2.12
CA GLY A 199 26.55 -1.94 2.38
C GLY A 199 27.84 -1.78 3.19
N LEU A 200 28.05 -2.61 4.21
CA LEU A 200 29.26 -2.56 5.06
C LEU A 200 30.51 -3.05 4.32
N GLU A 201 30.41 -4.12 3.53
CA GLU A 201 31.48 -4.56 2.62
C GLU A 201 31.89 -3.42 1.68
N THR A 202 30.91 -2.74 1.08
CA THR A 202 31.15 -1.57 0.21
C THR A 202 31.90 -0.48 0.97
N VAL A 203 31.44 -0.09 2.15
CA VAL A 203 32.12 0.93 2.98
C VAL A 203 33.54 0.50 3.37
N ALA A 204 33.76 -0.79 3.62
CA ALA A 204 35.09 -1.29 3.99
C ALA A 204 36.12 -1.16 2.85
N VAL A 205 35.69 -1.35 1.60
CA VAL A 205 36.58 -1.31 0.42
C VAL A 205 36.67 0.05 -0.26
N THR A 206 35.63 0.88 -0.17
CA THR A 206 35.67 2.25 -0.69
C THR A 206 36.38 3.18 0.27
N SER A 207 37.18 4.13 -0.22
CA SER A 207 37.78 5.15 0.63
C SER A 207 36.69 6.03 1.28
N PRO A 208 36.48 5.92 2.60
CA PRO A 208 35.40 6.64 3.28
C PRO A 208 35.64 8.16 3.36
N ILE A 209 36.86 8.61 3.02
CA ILE A 209 37.25 10.03 2.97
C ILE A 209 36.96 10.66 1.61
N GLU A 210 37.00 9.88 0.52
CA GLU A 210 36.69 10.42 -0.81
C GLU A 210 35.21 10.78 -0.95
N LYS A 211 34.33 9.98 -0.32
CA LYS A 211 32.87 10.16 -0.39
C LYS A 211 32.21 9.88 0.96
N PRO A 212 32.47 10.67 2.01
CA PRO A 212 31.94 10.42 3.35
C PRO A 212 30.40 10.46 3.40
N ASP A 213 29.79 11.28 2.54
CA ASP A 213 28.34 11.39 2.41
C ASP A 213 27.68 10.15 1.79
N SER A 214 28.45 9.24 1.17
CA SER A 214 27.91 7.98 0.65
C SER A 214 27.63 6.97 1.76
N ILE A 215 28.34 7.02 2.90
CA ILE A 215 28.22 6.03 3.98
C ILE A 215 26.77 5.99 4.52
N PRO A 216 26.14 7.12 4.90
CA PRO A 216 24.75 7.09 5.33
C PRO A 216 23.79 6.66 4.23
N LEU A 217 24.04 7.08 2.98
CA LEU A 217 23.18 6.72 1.84
C LEU A 217 23.19 5.22 1.55
N LEU A 218 24.34 4.56 1.72
CA LEU A 218 24.48 3.12 1.53
C LEU A 218 23.86 2.31 2.67
N LEU A 219 24.01 2.79 3.90
CA LEU A 219 23.69 1.99 5.09
C LEU A 219 22.31 2.28 5.70
N GLN A 220 21.74 3.47 5.50
CA GLN A 220 20.44 3.84 6.04
C GLN A 220 19.29 2.94 5.53
N PRO A 221 19.23 2.54 4.24
CA PRO A 221 18.21 1.62 3.76
C PRO A 221 18.26 0.22 4.41
N ALA A 222 19.39 -0.15 5.03
CA ALA A 222 19.55 -1.43 5.70
C ALA A 222 19.00 -1.45 7.14
N LEU A 223 18.54 -0.31 7.66
CA LEU A 223 17.84 -0.24 8.94
C LEU A 223 16.38 -0.67 8.77
N PRO A 224 15.92 -1.75 9.42
CA PRO A 224 14.52 -2.13 9.39
C PRO A 224 13.65 -1.09 10.13
N PRO A 225 12.46 -0.74 9.61
CA PRO A 225 11.54 0.15 10.31
C PRO A 225 10.92 -0.53 11.54
N ALA A 226 10.35 0.27 12.44
CA ALA A 226 9.70 -0.23 13.66
C ALA A 226 8.48 -1.12 13.39
N THR A 227 7.85 -1.00 12.22
CA THR A 227 6.76 -1.88 11.76
C THR A 227 7.24 -3.30 11.50
N VAL A 228 8.53 -3.49 11.18
CA VAL A 228 9.16 -4.79 10.93
C VAL A 228 9.69 -5.41 12.22
N ILE A 229 10.34 -4.60 13.07
CA ILE A 229 10.94 -5.05 14.33
C ILE A 229 10.85 -3.95 15.39
N GLU A 230 10.15 -4.25 16.49
CA GLU A 230 10.02 -3.33 17.63
C GLU A 230 11.31 -3.26 18.45
N THR A 231 11.97 -4.41 18.64
CA THR A 231 13.22 -4.55 19.41
C THR A 231 14.34 -5.05 18.49
N PRO A 232 15.12 -4.14 17.88
CA PRO A 232 16.15 -4.51 16.92
C PRO A 232 17.28 -5.30 17.58
N ASP A 233 17.81 -6.29 16.84
CA ASP A 233 19.01 -7.03 17.23
C ASP A 233 20.22 -6.10 17.44
N GLY A 234 21.20 -6.57 18.22
CA GLY A 234 22.41 -5.82 18.55
C GLY A 234 23.14 -5.24 17.33
N ARG A 235 23.12 -5.93 16.18
CA ARG A 235 23.74 -5.45 14.93
C ARG A 235 23.07 -4.20 14.36
N PHE A 236 21.74 -4.11 14.42
CA PHE A 236 20.99 -2.95 13.93
C PHE A 236 21.05 -1.79 14.93
N VAL A 237 21.11 -2.10 16.23
CA VAL A 237 21.40 -1.10 17.27
C VAL A 237 22.77 -0.47 17.02
N TRP A 238 23.80 -1.30 16.81
CA TRP A 238 25.14 -0.83 16.47
C TRP A 238 25.15 0.01 15.18
N LEU A 239 24.47 -0.44 14.12
CA LEU A 239 24.40 0.29 12.85
C LEU A 239 23.84 1.71 13.03
N ARG A 240 22.78 1.85 13.84
CA ARG A 240 22.20 3.15 14.17
C ARG A 240 23.22 4.04 14.87
N ASP A 241 23.93 3.50 15.86
CA ASP A 241 24.95 4.25 16.60
C ASP A 241 26.14 4.63 15.69
N PHE A 242 26.54 3.74 14.78
CA PHE A 242 27.57 3.98 13.77
C PHE A 242 27.16 5.10 12.81
N LEU A 243 25.91 5.11 12.33
CA LEU A 243 25.40 6.19 11.48
C LEU A 243 25.35 7.54 12.22
N VAL A 244 25.00 7.54 13.51
CA VAL A 244 25.07 8.74 14.36
C VAL A 244 26.52 9.23 14.49
N LEU A 245 27.48 8.34 14.71
CA LEU A 245 28.90 8.68 14.78
C LEU A 245 29.40 9.26 13.45
N THR A 246 29.10 8.61 12.32
CA THR A 246 29.47 9.07 10.98
C THR A 246 28.90 10.46 10.68
N LYS A 247 27.63 10.70 11.05
CA LYS A 247 27.02 12.03 10.89
C LYS A 247 27.70 13.08 11.76
N LYS A 248 28.01 12.74 13.02
CA LYS A 248 28.72 13.63 13.96
C LYS A 248 30.10 14.03 13.44
N GLU A 249 30.84 13.08 12.88
CA GLU A 249 32.22 13.29 12.39
C GLU A 249 32.28 13.67 10.90
N SER A 250 31.13 13.92 10.25
CA SER A 250 31.04 14.20 8.81
C SER A 250 31.89 15.37 8.32
N ALA A 251 31.98 16.45 9.12
CA ALA A 251 32.81 17.61 8.78
C ALA A 251 34.31 17.24 8.72
N LEU A 252 34.78 16.44 9.67
CA LEU A 252 36.15 15.94 9.71
C LEU A 252 36.41 14.98 8.55
N LEU A 253 35.47 14.08 8.27
CA LEU A 253 35.61 13.11 7.17
C LEU A 253 35.68 13.79 5.79
N ARG A 254 35.00 14.93 5.59
CA ARG A 254 35.04 15.70 4.34
C ARG A 254 36.35 16.46 4.13
N ASN A 255 37.00 16.89 5.20
CA ASN A 255 38.24 17.66 5.11
C ASN A 255 39.20 17.32 6.25
N PRO A 256 39.73 16.09 6.28
CA PRO A 256 40.59 15.66 7.39
C PRO A 256 41.91 16.44 7.42
N GLY A 257 42.34 16.98 6.28
CA GLY A 257 43.58 17.74 6.18
C GLY A 257 43.58 19.08 6.91
N ALA A 258 42.40 19.69 7.07
CA ALA A 258 42.23 20.94 7.82
C ALA A 258 42.05 20.74 9.33
N ALA A 259 41.83 19.50 9.79
CA ALA A 259 41.59 19.21 11.19
C ALA A 259 42.89 19.17 12.02
N PRO A 260 42.86 19.61 13.29
CA PRO A 260 43.96 19.41 14.22
C PRO A 260 44.27 17.92 14.45
N ALA A 261 45.54 17.59 14.69
CA ALA A 261 45.96 16.19 14.91
C ALA A 261 45.21 15.51 16.07
N ASP A 262 44.94 16.23 17.17
CA ASP A 262 44.18 15.69 18.30
C ASP A 262 42.73 15.33 17.94
N GLU A 263 42.10 16.09 17.03
CA GLU A 263 40.74 15.78 16.56
C GLU A 263 40.73 14.54 15.66
N ILE A 264 41.74 14.40 14.80
CA ILE A 264 41.94 13.23 13.93
C ILE A 264 42.10 11.96 14.78
N LEU A 265 42.97 11.99 15.78
CA LEU A 265 43.20 10.86 16.70
C LEU A 265 41.95 10.52 17.51
N ARG A 266 41.24 11.53 18.03
CA ARG A 266 39.97 11.34 18.75
C ARG A 266 38.92 10.67 17.86
N SER A 267 38.78 11.14 16.62
CA SER A 267 37.79 10.62 15.67
C SER A 267 38.13 9.17 15.26
N ALA A 268 39.39 8.89 14.91
CA ALA A 268 39.86 7.54 14.59
C ALA A 268 39.58 6.55 15.74
N ARG A 269 39.90 6.91 16.99
CA ARG A 269 39.60 6.09 18.17
C ARG A 269 38.11 5.85 18.39
N ALA A 270 37.25 6.81 18.08
CA ALA A 270 35.81 6.62 18.19
C ALA A 270 35.30 5.56 17.19
N PHE A 271 35.85 5.54 15.97
CA PHE A 271 35.53 4.52 14.97
C PHE A 271 36.10 3.14 15.34
N GLU A 272 37.25 3.07 15.99
CA GLU A 272 37.79 1.81 16.53
C GLU A 272 36.95 1.24 17.67
N GLN A 273 36.51 2.09 18.60
CA GLN A 273 35.56 1.67 19.62
C GLN A 273 34.26 1.18 18.99
N SER A 274 33.81 1.83 17.90
CA SER A 274 32.67 1.35 17.13
C SER A 274 32.94 0.00 16.47
N SER A 275 34.14 -0.27 15.95
CA SER A 275 34.48 -1.56 15.34
C SER A 275 34.44 -2.70 16.36
N LEU A 276 34.95 -2.47 17.58
CA LEU A 276 34.88 -3.44 18.67
C LEU A 276 33.44 -3.75 19.08
N LYS A 277 32.58 -2.73 19.13
CA LYS A 277 31.13 -2.91 19.36
C LYS A 277 30.47 -3.70 18.23
N ALA A 278 30.85 -3.47 16.98
CA ALA A 278 30.36 -4.22 15.83
C ALA A 278 30.68 -5.71 15.96
N ARG A 279 31.92 -6.02 16.35
CA ARG A 279 32.38 -7.39 16.59
C ARG A 279 31.62 -8.05 17.74
N ALA A 280 31.41 -7.33 18.84
CA ALA A 280 30.61 -7.82 19.97
C ALA A 280 29.13 -8.07 19.58
N ALA A 281 28.60 -7.28 18.63
CA ALA A 281 27.27 -7.48 18.05
C ALA A 281 27.23 -8.55 16.94
N GLY A 282 28.32 -9.26 16.68
CA GLY A 282 28.40 -10.32 15.66
C GLY A 282 28.53 -9.81 14.21
N SER A 283 28.75 -8.52 13.99
CA SER A 283 28.90 -7.94 12.64
C SER A 283 30.38 -7.82 12.24
N PHE A 284 30.90 -8.85 11.57
CA PHE A 284 32.29 -8.82 11.07
C PHE A 284 32.49 -7.81 9.93
N ALA A 285 31.50 -7.68 9.04
CA ALA A 285 31.50 -6.61 8.03
C ALA A 285 31.50 -5.22 8.68
N GLY A 286 30.74 -5.03 9.77
CA GLY A 286 30.71 -3.79 10.53
C GLY A 286 32.03 -3.46 11.21
N PHE A 287 32.70 -4.47 11.76
CA PHE A 287 34.05 -4.33 12.30
C PHE A 287 35.03 -3.82 11.23
N ARG A 288 35.07 -4.45 10.06
CA ARG A 288 35.95 -4.04 8.96
C ARG A 288 35.63 -2.65 8.45
N ALA A 289 34.35 -2.33 8.26
CA ALA A 289 33.90 -1.02 7.80
C ALA A 289 34.35 0.10 8.75
N ALA A 290 34.06 -0.04 10.04
CA ALA A 290 34.43 0.96 11.04
C ALA A 290 35.95 1.11 11.19
N LEU A 291 36.70 0.00 11.12
CA LEU A 291 38.17 0.05 11.15
C LEU A 291 38.75 0.71 9.89
N SER A 292 38.17 0.45 8.71
CA SER A 292 38.54 1.10 7.45
C SER A 292 38.40 2.63 7.54
N VAL A 293 37.29 3.12 8.15
CA VAL A 293 37.12 4.56 8.41
C VAL A 293 38.21 5.10 9.34
N ALA A 294 38.50 4.43 10.45
CA ALA A 294 39.56 4.85 11.37
C ALA A 294 40.93 4.92 10.69
N HIS A 295 41.28 3.91 9.90
CA HIS A 295 42.55 3.86 9.17
C HIS A 295 42.65 4.94 8.11
N ALA A 296 41.56 5.16 7.35
CA ALA A 296 41.53 6.23 6.36
C ALA A 296 41.78 7.59 7.01
N ILE A 297 41.13 7.88 8.16
CA ILE A 297 41.31 9.14 8.90
C ILE A 297 42.79 9.36 9.21
N ARG A 298 43.48 8.36 9.77
CA ARG A 298 44.92 8.48 10.06
C ARG A 298 45.77 8.63 8.80
N ALA A 299 45.51 7.81 7.78
CA ALA A 299 46.28 7.80 6.54
C ALA A 299 46.24 9.16 5.81
N SER A 300 45.09 9.84 5.82
CA SER A 300 44.94 11.17 5.22
C SER A 300 45.89 12.20 5.82
N ARG A 301 46.18 12.11 7.12
CA ARG A 301 47.11 13.02 7.81
C ARG A 301 48.56 12.62 7.59
N ILE A 302 48.88 11.33 7.61
CA ILE A 302 50.23 10.82 7.34
C ILE A 302 50.71 11.29 5.97
N GLN A 303 49.85 11.20 4.93
CA GLN A 303 50.17 11.66 3.58
C GLN A 303 50.53 13.16 3.52
N MET A 304 49.90 14.00 4.34
CA MET A 304 50.22 15.43 4.41
C MET A 304 51.50 15.74 5.19
N LEU A 305 51.81 14.95 6.21
CA LEU A 305 52.98 15.14 7.08
C LEU A 305 54.27 14.55 6.50
N ALA A 306 54.18 13.58 5.59
CA ALA A 306 55.31 12.95 4.91
C ALA A 306 56.22 13.93 4.12
N GLY A 307 55.81 15.19 3.96
CA GLY A 307 56.64 16.27 3.41
C GLY A 307 57.68 16.87 4.37
N GLY A 308 57.85 16.31 5.59
CA GLY A 308 58.97 16.62 6.49
C GLY A 308 58.86 17.93 7.29
N LYS A 309 57.65 18.52 7.40
CA LYS A 309 57.45 19.78 8.15
C LYS A 309 57.10 19.58 9.63
N ASP A 310 56.76 18.38 10.08
CA ASP A 310 56.33 18.12 11.45
C ASP A 310 56.46 16.63 11.85
N ASP A 311 57.70 16.18 12.05
CA ASP A 311 58.05 14.79 12.37
C ASP A 311 57.49 14.33 13.72
N SER A 312 57.38 15.25 14.70
CA SER A 312 56.84 14.94 16.03
C SER A 312 55.35 14.55 16.01
N THR A 313 54.56 15.22 15.16
CA THR A 313 53.15 14.88 14.96
C THR A 313 52.99 13.58 14.17
N LEU A 314 53.88 13.33 13.20
CA LEU A 314 53.89 12.08 12.43
C LEU A 314 54.16 10.87 13.35
N ASP A 315 55.19 10.94 14.19
CA ASP A 315 55.53 9.89 15.16
C ASP A 315 54.37 9.59 16.11
N ARG A 316 53.69 10.64 16.59
CA ARG A 316 52.53 10.49 17.48
C ARG A 316 51.36 9.75 16.80
N ILE A 317 51.11 10.00 15.52
CA ILE A 317 50.03 9.35 14.77
C ILE A 317 50.37 7.87 14.50
N LEU A 318 51.63 7.57 14.16
CA LEU A 318 52.09 6.20 13.94
C LEU A 318 51.99 5.37 15.23
N GLN A 319 52.48 5.90 16.35
CA GLN A 319 52.38 5.24 17.66
C GLN A 319 50.94 5.02 18.13
N ASP A 320 50.01 5.93 17.80
CA ASP A 320 48.60 5.74 18.13
C ASP A 320 47.98 4.57 17.34
N GLY A 321 48.34 4.44 16.05
CA GLY A 321 47.87 3.34 15.21
C GLY A 321 48.36 1.97 15.71
N GLU A 322 49.61 1.87 16.14
CA GLU A 322 50.17 0.62 16.68
C GLU A 322 49.50 0.16 17.98
N ARG A 323 49.05 1.10 18.82
CA ARG A 323 48.39 0.79 20.10
C ARG A 323 46.92 0.39 19.96
N ALA A 324 46.33 0.63 18.79
CA ALA A 324 44.93 0.38 18.55
C ALA A 324 44.62 -1.03 18.00
N ILE A 325 45.65 -1.77 17.57
CA ILE A 325 45.61 -3.16 17.09
C ILE A 325 45.80 -4.12 18.27
#